data_AF-A0A2Z2MMU2-F1
#
_entry.id   AF-A0A2Z2MMU2-F1
#
_cell.length_a   1.000
_cell.length_b   1.000
_cell.length_c   1.000
_cell.angle_alpha   90.00
_cell.angle_beta   90.00
_cell.angle_gamma   90.00
#
_symmetry.space_group_name_H-M   'P 1'
#
loop_
_entity.id
_entity.type
_entity.pdbx_description
1 polymer ?
#
loop_
_entity_poly.entity_id
_entity_poly.type
_entity_poly.pdbx_seq_one_letter_code
_entity_poly.pdbx_strand_id
1 'polypeptide(L)'
;MERLKALMGKKGNRVEFVADMINLLLTDREVYSDEVLFRDAVEEIYSTLRSEVLENGRKDLIEAYENAVLLRAVVSGRVKGVEELLLEIRKNLPGG
;
A
#
# COMPACT_ATOMS: atom_id res chain seq x y z
N MET A 1 5.80 -11.45 -14.36
CA MET A 1 7.15 -10.95 -13.96
C MET A 1 7.63 -9.74 -14.76
N GLU A 2 7.59 -9.75 -16.10
CA GLU A 2 8.10 -8.61 -16.89
C GLU A 2 7.26 -7.32 -16.77
N ARG A 3 5.95 -7.42 -16.52
CA ARG A 3 5.04 -6.26 -16.45
C ARG A 3 5.28 -5.36 -15.24
N LEU A 4 5.46 -5.93 -14.04
CA LEU A 4 5.80 -5.19 -12.82
C LEU A 4 7.15 -4.46 -12.95
N LYS A 5 8.15 -5.15 -13.50
CA LYS A 5 9.46 -4.54 -13.79
C LYS A 5 9.40 -3.43 -14.84
N ALA A 6 8.54 -3.58 -15.85
CA ALA A 6 8.33 -2.55 -16.88
C ALA A 6 7.62 -1.30 -16.32
N LEU A 7 6.72 -1.46 -15.35
CA LEU A 7 6.07 -0.34 -14.66
C LEU A 7 7.08 0.41 -13.76
N MET A 8 7.95 -0.31 -13.03
CA MET A 8 9.00 0.30 -12.19
C MET A 8 10.04 1.13 -13.00
N GLY A 9 10.18 0.86 -14.31
CA GLY A 9 11.13 1.55 -15.19
C GLY A 9 10.62 2.87 -15.79
N LYS A 10 9.32 3.19 -15.66
CA LYS A 10 8.77 4.45 -16.20
C LYS A 10 8.93 5.57 -15.18
N LYS A 11 9.75 6.58 -15.51
CA LYS A 11 9.82 7.90 -14.85
C LYS A 11 8.53 8.71 -15.05
N GLY A 12 7.37 8.14 -14.71
CA GLY A 12 6.08 8.82 -14.67
C GLY A 12 5.81 9.44 -13.31
N ASN A 13 4.71 10.18 -13.20
CA ASN A 13 4.18 10.65 -11.91
C ASN A 13 4.00 9.44 -10.97
N ARG A 14 4.58 9.48 -9.77
CA ARG A 14 4.54 8.35 -8.83
C ARG A 14 3.12 7.92 -8.49
N VAL A 15 2.17 8.86 -8.51
CA VAL A 15 0.74 8.59 -8.32
C VAL A 15 0.14 7.82 -9.48
N GLU A 16 0.53 8.13 -10.72
CA GLU A 16 0.09 7.37 -11.91
C GLU A 16 0.64 5.94 -11.87
N PHE A 17 1.89 5.77 -11.45
CA PHE A 17 2.48 4.44 -11.25
C PHE A 17 1.70 3.62 -10.20
N VAL A 18 1.32 4.22 -9.07
CA VAL A 18 0.46 3.57 -8.07
C VAL A 18 -0.90 3.19 -8.66
N ALA A 19 -1.52 4.06 -9.44
CA ALA A 19 -2.80 3.78 -10.10
C ALA A 19 -2.69 2.60 -11.09
N ASP A 20 -1.65 2.58 -11.91
CA ASP A 20 -1.37 1.48 -12.85
C ASP A 20 -1.14 0.16 -12.11
N MET A 21 -0.43 0.19 -10.98
CA MET A 21 -0.18 -0.99 -10.15
C MET A 21 -1.47 -1.53 -9.54
N ILE A 22 -2.33 -0.66 -8.99
CA ILE A 22 -3.63 -1.06 -8.46
C ILE A 22 -4.48 -1.69 -9.57
N ASN A 23 -4.51 -1.09 -10.77
CA ASN A 23 -5.22 -1.64 -11.91
C ASN A 23 -4.70 -3.03 -12.30
N LEU A 24 -3.38 -3.23 -12.30
CA LEU A 24 -2.77 -4.53 -12.55
C LEU A 24 -3.21 -5.55 -11.49
N LEU A 25 -3.13 -5.20 -10.21
CA LEU A 25 -3.56 -6.08 -9.11
C LEU A 25 -5.03 -6.49 -9.32
N LEU A 26 -5.93 -5.53 -9.51
CA LEU A 26 -7.36 -5.78 -9.69
C LEU A 26 -7.71 -6.65 -10.91
N THR A 27 -6.89 -6.60 -11.96
CA THR A 27 -7.15 -7.30 -13.24
C THR A 27 -6.46 -8.66 -13.32
N ASP A 28 -5.36 -8.86 -12.62
CA ASP A 28 -4.53 -10.07 -12.68
C ASP A 28 -4.59 -10.87 -11.38
N ARG A 29 -5.45 -11.89 -11.35
CA ARG A 29 -5.60 -12.78 -10.20
C ARG A 29 -4.34 -13.61 -9.90
N GLU A 30 -3.43 -13.77 -10.85
CA GLU A 30 -2.18 -14.50 -10.61
C GLU A 30 -1.25 -13.72 -9.68
N VAL A 31 -1.25 -12.37 -9.78
CA VAL A 31 -0.46 -11.51 -8.88
C VAL A 31 -0.99 -11.55 -7.45
N TYR A 32 -2.31 -11.63 -7.27
CA TYR A 32 -2.93 -11.84 -5.95
C TYR A 32 -2.58 -13.21 -5.34
N SER A 33 -2.31 -14.21 -6.19
CA SER A 33 -2.05 -15.58 -5.76
C SER A 33 -0.61 -15.80 -5.29
N ASP A 34 0.31 -14.89 -5.62
CA ASP A 34 1.67 -14.87 -5.10
C ASP A 34 1.75 -13.91 -3.91
N GLU A 35 1.76 -14.47 -2.71
CA GLU A 35 1.74 -13.72 -1.45
C GLU A 35 2.94 -12.77 -1.30
N VAL A 36 4.11 -13.15 -1.82
CA VAL A 36 5.33 -12.32 -1.72
C VAL A 36 5.21 -11.12 -2.65
N LEU A 37 4.85 -11.34 -3.92
CA LEU A 37 4.67 -10.26 -4.88
C LEU A 37 3.55 -9.31 -4.46
N PHE A 38 2.47 -9.84 -3.89
CA PHE A 38 1.36 -9.02 -3.41
C PHE A 38 1.79 -8.13 -2.22
N ARG A 39 2.55 -8.69 -1.26
CA ARG A 39 3.12 -7.92 -0.14
C ARG A 39 4.03 -6.80 -0.62
N ASP A 40 4.92 -7.08 -1.57
CA ASP A 40 5.84 -6.08 -2.12
C ASP A 40 5.09 -4.95 -2.85
N ALA A 41 4.07 -5.28 -3.64
CA ALA A 41 3.24 -4.29 -4.31
C ALA A 41 2.49 -3.39 -3.31
N VAL A 42 1.94 -3.97 -2.25
CA VAL A 42 1.26 -3.23 -1.18
C VAL A 42 2.20 -2.28 -0.44
N GLU A 43 3.44 -2.72 -0.17
CA GLU A 43 4.45 -1.85 0.45
C GLU A 43 4.82 -0.67 -0.46
N GLU A 44 4.93 -0.88 -1.77
CA GLU A 44 5.23 0.19 -2.72
C GLU A 44 4.07 1.20 -2.86
N ILE A 45 2.83 0.73 -2.87
CA ILE A 45 1.63 1.58 -2.84
C ILE A 45 1.64 2.44 -1.57
N TYR A 46 1.85 1.80 -0.41
CA TYR A 46 1.90 2.49 0.87
C TYR A 46 3.03 3.52 0.94
N SER A 47 4.25 3.15 0.54
CA SER A 47 5.43 4.01 0.66
C SER A 47 5.31 5.25 -0.24
N THR A 48 4.80 5.07 -1.46
CA THR A 48 4.58 6.17 -2.39
C THR A 48 3.50 7.11 -1.89
N LEU A 49 2.32 6.60 -1.48
CA LEU A 49 1.24 7.45 -0.96
C LEU A 49 1.65 8.17 0.33
N ARG A 50 2.41 7.50 1.21
CA ARG A 50 2.97 8.12 2.42
C ARG A 50 3.85 9.33 2.08
N SER A 51 4.76 9.19 1.13
CA SER A 51 5.65 10.28 0.71
C SER A 51 4.86 11.43 0.08
N GLU A 52 3.92 11.13 -0.83
CA GLU A 52 3.10 12.17 -1.44
C GLU A 52 2.24 12.95 -0.42
N VAL A 53 1.64 12.26 0.54
CA VAL A 53 0.79 12.89 1.56
C VAL A 53 1.60 13.63 2.62
N LEU A 54 2.60 12.98 3.23
CA LEU A 54 3.31 13.50 4.40
C LEU A 54 4.47 14.42 4.03
N GLU A 55 5.17 14.14 2.94
CA GLU A 55 6.39 14.86 2.54
C GLU A 55 6.06 15.91 1.48
N ASN A 56 5.23 15.57 0.48
CA ASN A 56 4.86 16.50 -0.61
C ASN A 56 3.57 17.29 -0.33
N GLY A 57 2.86 17.00 0.78
CA GLY A 57 1.69 17.76 1.21
C GLY A 57 0.44 17.59 0.33
N ARG A 58 0.35 16.52 -0.47
CA ARG A 58 -0.80 16.20 -1.34
C ARG A 58 -2.01 15.73 -0.53
N LYS A 59 -2.69 16.67 0.13
CA LYS A 59 -3.88 16.39 0.97
C LYS A 59 -5.03 15.75 0.21
N ASP A 60 -5.10 15.95 -1.11
CA ASP A 60 -6.07 15.30 -1.99
C ASP A 60 -5.92 13.76 -2.04
N LEU A 61 -4.77 13.23 -1.61
CA LEU A 61 -4.48 11.79 -1.59
C LEU A 61 -4.65 11.14 -0.20
N ILE A 62 -5.15 11.89 0.80
CA ILE A 62 -5.21 11.41 2.19
C ILE A 62 -6.06 10.13 2.33
N GLU A 63 -7.22 10.07 1.69
CA GLU A 63 -8.11 8.91 1.75
C GLU A 63 -7.47 7.67 1.11
N ALA A 64 -6.76 7.85 -0.01
CA ALA A 64 -6.03 6.76 -0.65
C ALA A 64 -4.90 6.24 0.25
N TYR A 65 -4.19 7.14 0.92
CA TYR A 65 -3.15 6.78 1.89
C TYR A 65 -3.72 6.01 3.08
N GLU A 66 -4.83 6.46 3.68
CA GLU A 66 -5.49 5.76 4.80
C GLU A 66 -5.93 4.34 4.41
N ASN A 67 -6.48 4.18 3.20
CA ASN A 67 -6.82 2.85 2.66
C ASN A 67 -5.57 1.97 2.47
N ALA A 68 -4.46 2.53 2.00
CA ALA A 68 -3.20 1.80 1.85
C ALA A 68 -2.61 1.36 3.21
N VAL A 69 -2.75 2.17 4.26
CA VAL A 69 -2.38 1.80 5.63
C VAL A 69 -3.16 0.57 6.09
N LEU A 70 -4.47 0.54 5.88
CA LEU A 70 -5.31 -0.60 6.23
C LEU A 70 -4.95 -1.84 5.41
N LEU A 71 -4.78 -1.70 4.09
CA LEU A 71 -4.37 -2.79 3.20
C LEU A 71 -3.04 -3.42 3.67
N ARG A 72 -2.05 -2.58 3.99
CA ARG A 72 -0.75 -3.04 4.52
C ARG A 72 -0.89 -3.77 5.86
N ALA A 73 -1.74 -3.29 6.76
CA ALA A 73 -1.97 -3.94 8.05
C ALA A 73 -2.57 -5.34 7.89
N VAL A 74 -3.54 -5.50 6.98
CA VAL A 74 -4.14 -6.79 6.63
C VAL A 74 -3.10 -7.74 6.01
N VAL A 75 -2.35 -7.25 5.02
CA VAL A 75 -1.40 -8.06 4.24
C VAL A 75 -0.17 -8.49 5.04
N SER A 76 0.25 -7.68 6.01
CA SER A 76 1.34 -8.04 6.94
C SER A 76 0.92 -9.06 8.00
N GLY A 77 -0.36 -9.44 8.07
CA GLY A 77 -0.90 -10.35 9.08
C GLY A 77 -0.89 -9.78 10.50
N ARG A 78 -0.61 -8.48 10.66
CA ARG A 78 -0.62 -7.77 11.95
C ARG A 78 -2.04 -7.53 12.47
N VAL A 79 -3.01 -7.56 11.56
CA VAL A 79 -4.42 -7.29 11.85
C VAL A 79 -5.30 -8.28 11.09
N LYS A 80 -5.94 -9.17 11.84
CA LYS A 80 -6.94 -10.14 11.36
C LYS A 80 -8.37 -9.71 11.67
N GLY A 81 -8.53 -8.65 12.47
CA GLY A 81 -9.83 -8.13 12.87
C GLY A 81 -9.73 -6.83 13.65
N VAL A 82 -10.90 -6.26 13.98
CA VAL A 82 -11.03 -4.93 14.61
C VAL A 82 -10.30 -4.86 15.95
N GLU A 83 -10.34 -5.93 16.75
CA GLU A 83 -9.68 -5.97 18.06
C GLU A 83 -8.14 -5.91 17.95
N GLU A 84 -7.55 -6.68 17.03
CA GLU A 84 -6.11 -6.66 16.77
C GLU A 84 -5.66 -5.28 16.29
N LEU A 85 -6.47 -4.62 15.44
CA LEU A 85 -6.18 -3.25 14.99
C LEU A 85 -6.13 -2.26 16.18
N LEU A 86 -7.11 -2.34 17.09
CA LEU A 86 -7.16 -1.47 18.26
C LEU A 86 -5.96 -1.70 19.20
N LEU A 87 -5.54 -2.96 19.38
CA LEU A 87 -4.35 -3.30 20.16
C LEU A 87 -3.08 -2.74 19.53
N GLU A 88 -2.91 -2.89 18.21
CA GLU A 88 -1.77 -2.33 17.50
C GLU A 88 -1.73 -0.80 17.57
N ILE A 89 -2.88 -0.12 17.44
CA ILE A 89 -2.96 1.33 17.64
C ILE A 89 -2.49 1.69 19.05
N ARG A 90 -3.03 1.03 20.08
CA ARG A 90 -2.67 1.28 21.48
C ARG A 90 -1.17 1.13 21.73
N LYS A 91 -0.52 0.09 21.21
CA LYS A 91 0.92 -0.16 21.38
C LYS A 91 1.80 0.96 20.80
N ASN A 92 1.30 1.67 19.78
CA ASN A 92 2.06 2.71 19.09
C ASN A 92 1.73 4.13 19.60
N LEU A 93 0.82 4.28 20.56
CA LEU A 93 0.57 5.54 21.23
C LEU A 93 1.55 5.74 22.40
N PRO A 94 1.94 6.99 22.72
CA PRO A 94 2.77 7.27 23.88
C PRO A 94 2.13 6.77 25.19
N GLY A 95 2.88 5.99 25.97
CA GLY A 95 2.44 5.49 27.28
C GLY A 95 1.68 4.15 27.28
N GLY A 96 1.71 3.42 26.16
CA GLY A 96 1.17 2.05 26.01
C GLY A 96 2.10 0.92 26.45
#